data_AF-A0A4V1UVT7-F1
#
_entry.id   AF-A0A4V1UVT7-F1
#
_cell.length_a   1.000
_cell.length_b   1.000
_cell.length_c   1.000
_cell.angle_alpha   90.00
_cell.angle_beta   90.00
_cell.angle_gamma   90.00
#
_symmetry.space_group_name_H-M   'P 1'
#
loop_
_entity.id
_entity.type
_entity.pdbx_description
1 polymer ?
#
loop_
_entity_poly.entity_id
_entity_poly.type
_entity_poly.pdbx_seq_one_letter_code
_entity_poly.pdbx_strand_id
1 'polypeptide(L)' 'RTLGQTPRSAGAIGAAHIAFTVKDIRTAIARVETAGWAVIGSPQPIPAGPRCGTMVAYISGPDGITIELMQPPA' A
#
# COMPACT_ATOMS: atom_id res chain seq x y z
N ARG A 1 -6.35 23.16 16.78
CA ARG A 1 -6.33 21.79 17.34
C ARG A 1 -7.35 20.98 16.53
N THR A 2 -6.90 20.22 15.55
CA THR A 2 -7.71 19.52 14.52
C THR A 2 -8.16 18.16 15.05
N LEU A 3 -9.13 18.14 15.96
CA LEU A 3 -9.79 16.89 16.35
C LEU A 3 -10.94 16.63 15.37
N GLY A 4 -10.98 15.44 14.76
CA GLY A 4 -12.09 15.00 13.89
C GLY A 4 -11.91 15.21 12.38
N GLN A 5 -10.75 15.69 11.92
CA GLN A 5 -10.44 15.74 10.48
C GLN A 5 -9.62 14.52 10.06
N THR A 6 -9.96 13.92 8.92
CA THR A 6 -9.14 12.89 8.27
C THR A 6 -7.77 13.48 7.92
N PRO A 7 -6.66 12.84 8.34
CA PRO A 7 -5.32 13.28 7.96
C PRO A 7 -5.12 13.25 6.44
N ARG A 8 -4.22 14.10 5.94
CA ARG A 8 -3.83 14.07 4.51
C ARG A 8 -3.18 12.73 4.13
N SER A 9 -2.48 12.10 5.06
CA SER A 9 -1.88 10.77 4.93
C SER A 9 -1.52 10.21 6.29
N ALA A 10 -1.28 8.89 6.38
CA ALA A 10 -0.73 8.24 7.57
C ALA A 10 0.57 8.91 8.07
N GLY A 11 1.47 9.27 7.15
CA GLY A 11 2.73 9.96 7.49
C GLY A 11 2.53 11.34 8.10
N ALA A 12 1.44 12.05 7.76
CA ALA A 12 1.16 13.39 8.31
C ALA A 12 0.91 13.39 9.83
N ILE A 13 0.57 12.23 10.40
CA ILE A 13 0.35 12.05 11.84
C ILE A 13 1.35 11.07 12.47
N GLY A 14 2.40 10.67 11.74
CA GLY A 14 3.38 9.71 12.21
C GLY A 14 2.85 8.29 12.39
N ALA A 15 1.78 7.90 11.69
CA ALA A 15 1.26 6.54 11.75
C ALA A 15 2.09 5.58 10.88
N ALA A 16 2.40 4.39 11.42
CA ALA A 16 2.99 3.29 10.67
C ALA A 16 1.96 2.66 9.72
N HIS A 17 2.44 2.02 8.65
CA HIS A 17 1.60 1.22 7.76
C HIS A 17 1.70 -0.28 8.06
N ILE A 18 0.67 -1.02 7.65
CA ILE A 18 0.64 -2.48 7.67
C ILE A 18 1.00 -2.99 6.27
N ALA A 19 1.76 -4.08 6.19
CA ALA A 19 2.08 -4.77 4.95
C ALA A 19 1.39 -6.14 4.88
N PHE A 20 0.76 -6.45 3.76
CA PHE A 20 0.18 -7.76 3.47
C PHE A 20 0.98 -8.49 2.39
N THR A 21 1.31 -9.75 2.67
CA THR A 21 1.79 -10.66 1.63
C THR A 21 0.61 -11.14 0.81
N VAL A 22 0.67 -10.95 -0.51
CA VAL A 22 -0.38 -11.34 -1.46
C VAL A 22 0.18 -12.31 -2.50
N LYS A 23 -0.70 -13.21 -2.98
CA LYS A 23 -0.34 -14.18 -4.02
C LYS A 23 -0.16 -13.53 -5.39
N ASP A 24 -1.04 -12.58 -5.72
CA ASP A 24 -1.04 -11.85 -6.99
C ASP A 24 -1.35 -10.37 -6.73
N ILE A 25 -0.37 -9.51 -6.94
CA ILE A 25 -0.45 -8.08 -6.63
C ILE A 25 -1.35 -7.33 -7.61
N ARG A 26 -1.44 -7.77 -8.86
CA ARG A 26 -2.31 -7.13 -9.86
C ARG A 26 -3.77 -7.40 -9.55
N THR A 27 -4.08 -8.64 -9.18
CA THR A 27 -5.41 -9.05 -8.72
C THR A 27 -5.80 -8.34 -7.43
N ALA A 28 -4.87 -8.20 -6.47
CA ALA A 28 -5.11 -7.45 -5.25
C ALA A 28 -5.40 -5.97 -5.52
N ILE A 29 -4.64 -5.34 -6.41
CA ILE A 29 -4.83 -3.96 -6.83
C ILE A 29 -6.20 -3.76 -7.48
N ALA A 30 -6.55 -4.57 -8.48
CA ALA A 30 -7.84 -4.45 -9.17
C ALA A 30 -9.03 -4.55 -8.19
N ARG A 31 -8.92 -5.41 -7.16
CA ARG A 31 -9.93 -5.54 -6.11
C ARG A 31 -10.08 -4.29 -5.27
N VAL A 32 -8.98 -3.69 -4.81
CA VAL A 32 -9.06 -2.50 -3.96
C VAL A 32 -9.47 -1.26 -4.75
N GLU A 33 -9.06 -1.13 -6.01
CA GLU A 33 -9.54 -0.08 -6.93
C GLU A 33 -11.06 -0.17 -7.13
N THR A 34 -11.59 -1.39 -7.34
CA THR A 34 -13.03 -1.63 -7.42
C THR A 34 -13.76 -1.27 -6.11
N ALA A 35 -13.06 -1.38 -4.98
CA ALA A 35 -13.57 -0.98 -3.66
C ALA A 35 -13.41 0.53 -3.37
N GLY A 36 -12.94 1.34 -4.33
CA GLY A 36 -12.78 2.78 -4.20
C GLY A 36 -11.47 3.24 -3.53
N TRP A 37 -10.50 2.34 -3.38
CA TRP A 37 -9.17 2.70 -2.87
C TRP A 37 -8.26 3.15 -4.01
N ALA A 38 -7.25 3.97 -3.69
CA ALA A 38 -6.30 4.48 -4.66
C ALA A 38 -4.97 3.73 -4.60
N VAL A 39 -4.38 3.42 -5.75
CA VAL A 39 -2.99 2.95 -5.86
C VAL A 39 -2.06 4.15 -5.92
N ILE A 40 -0.99 4.11 -5.13
CA ILE A 40 0.05 5.14 -5.12
C ILE A 40 1.16 4.70 -6.08
N GLY A 41 1.18 5.28 -7.28
CA GLY A 41 2.15 4.93 -8.32
C GLY A 41 1.83 3.60 -9.00
N SER A 42 2.87 2.85 -9.39
CA SER A 42 2.73 1.53 -10.00
C SER A 42 3.48 0.48 -9.18
N PRO A 43 3.10 -0.81 -9.24
CA PRO A 43 3.85 -1.87 -8.56
C PRO A 43 5.28 -1.95 -9.10
N GLN A 44 6.27 -2.02 -8.21
CA GLN A 44 7.69 -2.09 -8.56
C GLN A 44 8.38 -3.24 -7.82
N PRO A 45 9.37 -3.90 -8.43
CA PRO A 45 10.18 -4.91 -7.75
C PRO A 45 11.17 -4.25 -6.78
N ILE A 46 11.44 -4.91 -5.66
CA ILE A 46 12.55 -4.53 -4.77
C ILE A 46 13.88 -4.81 -5.50
N PRO A 47 14.77 -3.83 -5.65
CA PRO A 47 15.95 -3.96 -6.52
C PRO A 47 17.10 -4.78 -5.92
N ALA A 48 17.19 -4.89 -4.58
CA ALA A 48 18.31 -5.54 -3.91
C ALA A 48 17.97 -6.01 -2.48
N GLY A 49 18.86 -6.82 -1.89
CA GLY A 49 18.76 -7.28 -0.50
C GLY A 49 17.92 -8.56 -0.33
N PRO A 50 17.61 -8.96 0.92
CA PRO A 50 16.95 -10.24 1.21
C PRO A 50 15.56 -10.43 0.60
N ARG A 51 14.91 -9.33 0.18
CA ARG A 51 13.59 -9.34 -0.47
C ARG A 51 13.65 -8.98 -1.95
N CYS A 52 14.84 -8.96 -2.56
CA CYS A 52 15.02 -8.65 -3.97
C CYS A 52 14.03 -9.44 -4.85
N GLY A 53 13.44 -8.77 -5.83
CA GLY A 53 12.43 -9.35 -6.73
C GLY A 53 11.00 -9.39 -6.18
N THR A 54 10.78 -9.11 -4.88
CA THR A 54 9.41 -8.94 -4.34
C THR A 54 8.75 -7.76 -5.02
N MET A 55 7.59 -7.96 -5.63
CA MET A 55 6.77 -6.87 -6.16
C MET A 55 6.07 -6.15 -5.02
N VAL A 56 6.16 -4.82 -4.99
CA VAL A 56 5.60 -3.97 -3.94
C VAL A 56 4.69 -2.91 -4.55
N ALA A 57 3.57 -2.63 -3.89
CA ALA A 57 2.69 -1.51 -4.20
C ALA A 57 2.15 -0.90 -2.90
N TYR A 58 1.89 0.41 -2.92
CA TYR A 58 1.20 1.09 -1.82
C TYR A 58 -0.20 1.49 -2.27
N ILE A 59 -1.17 1.34 -1.36
CA ILE A 59 -2.56 1.72 -1.58
C ILE A 59 -3.02 2.65 -0.45
N SER A 60 -3.98 3.52 -0.74
CA SER A 60 -4.58 4.44 0.23
C SER A 60 -6.09 4.27 0.32
N GLY A 61 -6.57 4.16 1.55
CA GLY A 61 -8.00 4.14 1.87
C GLY A 61 -8.61 5.55 1.96
N PRO A 62 -9.95 5.64 2.12
CA PRO A 62 -10.68 6.91 2.24
C PRO A 62 -10.34 7.71 3.51
N ASP A 63 -9.71 7.07 4.50
CA ASP A 63 -9.22 7.66 5.73
C ASP A 63 -7.75 8.12 5.66
N GLY A 64 -7.13 8.01 4.47
CA GLY A 64 -5.73 8.37 4.25
C GLY A 64 -4.72 7.36 4.83
N ILE A 65 -5.18 6.19 5.29
CA ILE A 65 -4.30 5.11 5.75
C ILE A 65 -3.63 4.46 4.55
N THR A 66 -2.31 4.28 4.68
CA THR A 66 -1.48 3.56 3.70
C THR A 66 -1.39 2.09 4.08
N ILE A 67 -1.56 1.21 3.10
CA ILE A 67 -1.28 -0.22 3.19
C ILE A 67 -0.25 -0.57 2.14
N GLU A 68 0.70 -1.42 2.50
CA GLU A 68 1.69 -2.01 1.58
C GLU A 68 1.25 -3.40 1.15
N LEU A 69 1.30 -3.68 -0.15
CA LEU A 69 1.10 -5.01 -0.72
C LEU A 69 2.45 -5.55 -1.17
N MET A 70 2.78 -6.77 -0.77
CA MET A 70 4.02 -7.44 -1.14
C MET A 70 3.72 -8.79 -1.79
N GLN A 71 4.19 -9.01 -3.01
CA GLN A 71 4.17 -10.32 -3.67
C GLN A 71 5.62 -10.81 -3.79
N PRO A 72 6.05 -11.75 -2.94
CA PRO A 72 7.36 -12.38 -3.06
C PRO A 72 7.56 -13.02 -4.44
N PRO A 73 8.82 -13.22 -4.87
CA PRO A 73 9.11 -14.07 -6.02
C PRO A 73 8.50 -15.46 -5.82
N ALA A 74 8.14 -16.12 -6.93
CA ALA A 74 7.67 -17.50 -6.93
C ALA A 74 8.78 -18.48 -6.50
#